data_AF-A0A7S0WGR0-F1
#
_entry.id   AF-A0A7S0WGR0-F1
#
_cell.length_a   1.000
_cell.length_b   1.000
_cell.length_c   1.000
_cell.angle_alpha   90.00
_cell.angle_beta   90.00
_cell.angle_gamma   90.00
#
_symmetry.space_group_name_H-M   'P 1'
#
loop_
_entity.id
_entity.type
_entity.pdbx_description
1 polymer ?
#
loop_
_entity_poly.entity_id
_entity_poly.type
_entity_poly.pdbx_seq_one_letter_code
_entity_poly.pdbx_strand_id
1 'polypeptide(L)'
;FSTAPVAEDAARLADMVAEIKDYLKLLYVKREMSFNEVKLTIGIEDPRLAENRARYGIEDESGVSGEEKVETLEMIERGETPTDMMAVETVLQEFRNWPGLDSSDRPGERVDAGPSRYEEIAMKAAGINKTQNPRRIAAKEEQEEEREGTIFGFLPLYLLNAFPIFITIAALGIMFVNSLQ
;
A
#
# COMPACT_ATOMS: atom_id res chain seq x y z
N PHE A 1 38.98 14.02 6.28
CA PHE A 1 38.08 13.35 5.32
C PHE A 1 36.68 13.39 5.91
N SER A 2 35.78 14.14 5.28
CA SER A 2 34.40 14.33 5.75
C SER A 2 33.61 13.04 5.54
N THR A 3 33.07 12.46 6.60
CA THR A 3 32.19 11.26 6.57
C THR A 3 30.73 11.61 6.27
N ALA A 4 30.40 12.90 6.14
CA ALA A 4 29.04 13.39 5.91
C ALA A 4 28.37 12.93 4.60
N PRO A 5 29.02 12.92 3.42
CA PRO A 5 28.32 12.57 2.17
C PRO A 5 27.85 11.10 2.17
N VAL A 6 28.65 10.19 2.71
CA VAL A 6 28.33 8.75 2.78
C VAL A 6 27.12 8.47 3.69
N ALA A 7 26.98 9.24 4.78
CA ALA A 7 25.86 9.09 5.69
C ALA A 7 24.55 9.63 5.10
N GLU A 8 24.62 10.72 4.33
CA GLU A 8 23.46 11.31 3.65
C GLU A 8 22.96 10.40 2.52
N ASP A 9 23.86 9.85 1.73
CA ASP A 9 23.52 8.92 0.65
C ASP A 9 22.91 7.61 1.19
N ALA A 10 23.43 7.09 2.31
CA ALA A 10 22.86 5.93 3.00
C ALA A 10 21.44 6.20 3.53
N ALA A 11 21.16 7.42 4.03
CA ALA A 11 19.83 7.81 4.46
C ALA A 11 18.86 7.88 3.28
N ARG A 12 19.25 8.50 2.16
CA ARG A 12 18.41 8.52 0.95
C ARG A 12 18.12 7.12 0.43
N LEU A 13 19.12 6.24 0.42
CA LEU A 13 18.94 4.86 -0.02
C LEU A 13 17.94 4.11 0.88
N ALA A 14 18.01 4.32 2.19
CA ALA A 14 17.05 3.75 3.13
C ALA A 14 15.62 4.24 2.88
N ASP A 15 15.44 5.54 2.61
CA ASP A 15 14.13 6.12 2.30
C ASP A 15 13.56 5.53 1.00
N MET A 16 14.39 5.39 -0.04
CA MET A 16 13.99 4.78 -1.31
C MET A 16 13.59 3.31 -1.15
N VAL A 17 14.34 2.54 -0.36
CA VAL A 17 14.01 1.14 -0.04
C VAL A 17 12.69 1.06 0.74
N ALA A 18 12.44 1.99 1.67
CA ALA A 18 11.18 2.05 2.39
C ALA A 18 10.00 2.34 1.43
N GLU A 19 10.16 3.27 0.50
CA GLU A 19 9.16 3.60 -0.51
C GLU A 19 8.86 2.41 -1.43
N ILE A 20 9.89 1.69 -1.91
CA ILE A 20 9.74 0.45 -2.68
C ILE A 20 8.93 -0.58 -1.89
N LYS A 21 9.22 -0.77 -0.60
CA LYS A 21 8.47 -1.70 0.26
C LYS A 21 7.00 -1.30 0.40
N ASP A 22 6.69 -0.02 0.42
CA ASP A 22 5.31 0.45 0.47
C ASP A 22 4.57 0.21 -0.85
N TYR A 23 5.23 0.40 -1.99
CA TYR A 23 4.69 0.02 -3.30
C TYR A 23 4.44 -1.50 -3.42
N LEU A 24 5.35 -2.33 -2.93
CA LEU A 24 5.17 -3.78 -2.88
C LEU A 24 3.93 -4.17 -2.05
N LYS A 25 3.73 -3.54 -0.89
CA LYS A 25 2.51 -3.74 -0.09
C LYS A 25 1.25 -3.30 -0.84
N LEU A 26 1.30 -2.16 -1.53
CA LEU A 26 0.17 -1.66 -2.32
C LEU A 26 -0.21 -2.63 -3.45
N LEU A 27 0.77 -3.18 -4.16
CA LEU A 27 0.56 -4.17 -5.21
C LEU A 27 -0.04 -5.46 -4.66
N TYR A 28 0.45 -5.93 -3.51
CA TYR A 28 -0.09 -7.09 -2.83
C TYR A 28 -1.55 -6.87 -2.40
N VAL A 29 -1.87 -5.74 -1.77
CA VAL A 29 -3.21 -5.49 -1.21
C VAL A 29 -4.24 -5.13 -2.28
N LYS A 30 -3.88 -4.29 -3.26
CA LYS A 30 -4.85 -3.75 -4.24
C LYS A 30 -4.97 -4.55 -5.51
N ARG A 31 -3.94 -5.31 -5.88
CA ARG A 31 -3.89 -6.06 -7.13
C ARG A 31 -3.67 -7.55 -6.93
N GLU A 32 -3.58 -8.01 -5.69
CA GLU A 32 -3.30 -9.40 -5.34
C GLU A 32 -2.03 -9.94 -6.00
N MET A 33 -1.07 -9.05 -6.28
CA MET A 33 0.14 -9.42 -7.01
C MET A 33 1.19 -9.96 -6.05
N SER A 34 1.66 -11.17 -6.32
CA SER A 34 2.75 -11.80 -5.58
C SER A 34 4.09 -11.17 -5.94
N PHE A 35 5.08 -11.29 -5.05
CA PHE A 35 6.44 -10.79 -5.30
C PHE A 35 7.06 -11.38 -6.59
N ASN A 36 6.77 -12.65 -6.89
CA ASN A 36 7.25 -13.29 -8.11
C ASN A 36 6.66 -12.64 -9.39
N GLU A 37 5.40 -12.22 -9.37
CA GLU A 37 4.78 -11.51 -10.51
C GLU A 37 5.34 -10.09 -10.67
N VAL A 38 5.62 -9.40 -9.55
CA VAL A 38 6.29 -8.10 -9.59
C VAL A 38 7.68 -8.24 -10.22
N LYS A 39 8.46 -9.25 -9.81
CA LYS A 39 9.77 -9.56 -10.42
C LYS A 39 9.66 -9.82 -11.91
N LEU A 40 8.68 -10.64 -12.33
CA LEU A 40 8.46 -10.91 -13.75
C LEU A 40 8.09 -9.65 -14.52
N THR A 41 7.35 -8.73 -13.91
CA THR A 41 6.95 -7.47 -14.56
C THR A 41 8.12 -6.50 -14.70
N ILE A 42 8.88 -6.30 -13.63
CA ILE A 42 10.06 -5.40 -13.60
C ILE A 42 11.22 -5.97 -14.44
N GLY A 43 11.34 -7.29 -14.51
CA GLY A 43 12.33 -7.97 -15.33
C GLY A 43 12.05 -7.92 -16.85
N ILE A 44 10.89 -7.42 -17.28
CA ILE A 44 10.62 -7.23 -18.71
C ILE A 44 11.46 -6.05 -19.22
N GLU A 45 12.36 -6.35 -20.16
CA GLU A 45 13.15 -5.37 -20.91
C GLU A 45 12.78 -5.44 -22.40
N ASP A 46 12.93 -4.33 -23.14
CA ASP A 46 12.72 -4.35 -24.60
C ASP A 46 13.74 -5.31 -25.23
N PRO A 47 13.31 -6.30 -26.04
CA PRO A 47 14.21 -7.26 -26.68
C PRO A 47 15.30 -6.59 -27.52
N ARG A 48 15.06 -5.39 -28.05
CA ARG A 48 16.05 -4.62 -28.80
C ARG A 48 17.17 -4.10 -27.90
N LEU A 49 16.84 -3.67 -26.68
CA LEU A 49 17.80 -3.18 -25.69
C LEU A 49 18.63 -4.34 -25.13
N ALA A 50 17.98 -5.47 -24.84
CA ALA A 50 18.66 -6.69 -24.41
C ALA A 50 19.67 -7.19 -25.47
N GLU A 51 19.28 -7.21 -26.76
CA GLU A 51 20.20 -7.59 -27.84
C GLU A 51 21.31 -6.55 -28.03
N ASN A 52 21.02 -5.26 -27.95
CA ASN A 52 22.04 -4.21 -28.08
C ASN A 52 23.08 -4.28 -26.96
N ARG A 53 22.67 -4.54 -25.72
CA ARG A 53 23.58 -4.72 -24.59
C ARG A 53 24.43 -5.97 -24.78
N ALA A 54 23.81 -7.11 -25.12
CA ALA A 54 24.52 -8.37 -25.33
C ALA A 54 25.50 -8.35 -26.52
N ARG A 55 25.15 -7.62 -27.59
CA ARG A 55 25.87 -7.66 -28.87
C ARG A 55 26.85 -6.51 -29.05
N TYR A 56 26.57 -5.35 -28.48
CA TYR A 56 27.36 -4.13 -28.69
C TYR A 56 27.83 -3.46 -27.38
N GLY A 57 27.39 -3.95 -26.21
CA GLY A 57 27.74 -3.34 -24.92
C GLY A 57 27.22 -1.91 -24.77
N ILE A 58 26.18 -1.54 -25.53
CA ILE A 58 25.57 -0.21 -25.49
C ILE A 58 24.49 -0.24 -24.41
N GLU A 59 24.67 0.56 -23.37
CA GLU A 59 23.72 0.76 -22.27
C GLU A 59 22.67 1.82 -22.65
N ASP A 60 21.43 1.65 -22.19
CA ASP A 60 20.34 2.62 -22.33
C ASP A 60 20.50 3.79 -21.33
N GLU A 61 19.65 4.83 -21.41
CA GLU A 61 19.67 6.01 -20.51
C GLU A 61 19.63 5.64 -19.01
N SER A 62 19.05 4.50 -18.63
CA SER A 62 19.03 4.04 -17.23
C SER A 62 20.34 3.37 -16.77
N GLY A 63 21.16 2.85 -17.69
CA GLY A 63 22.35 2.04 -17.37
C GLY A 63 22.04 0.63 -16.81
N VAL A 64 20.95 0.46 -16.07
CA VAL A 64 20.63 -0.75 -15.28
C VAL A 64 19.92 -1.82 -16.12
N SER A 65 20.31 -3.08 -15.96
CA SER A 65 19.68 -4.20 -16.69
C SER A 65 18.40 -4.74 -16.05
N GLY A 66 17.57 -5.44 -16.83
CA GLY A 66 16.41 -6.18 -16.30
C GLY A 66 16.76 -7.11 -15.14
N GLU A 67 17.87 -7.85 -15.27
CA GLU A 67 18.37 -8.79 -14.26
C GLU A 67 18.86 -8.06 -12.99
N GLU A 68 19.56 -6.94 -13.15
CA GLU A 68 20.08 -6.14 -12.03
C GLU A 68 18.95 -5.47 -11.22
N LYS A 69 17.87 -5.03 -11.89
CA LYS A 69 16.65 -4.58 -11.21
C LYS A 69 16.04 -5.70 -10.36
N VAL A 70 15.96 -6.92 -10.91
CA VAL A 70 15.42 -8.08 -10.21
C VAL A 70 16.31 -8.48 -9.03
N GLU A 71 17.63 -8.48 -9.20
CA GLU A 71 18.59 -8.73 -8.13
C GLU A 71 18.44 -7.72 -6.98
N THR A 72 18.28 -6.43 -7.32
CA THR A 72 18.03 -5.36 -6.35
C THR A 72 16.75 -5.62 -5.54
N LEU A 73 15.66 -6.05 -6.20
CA LEU A 73 14.42 -6.42 -5.52
C LEU A 73 14.59 -7.61 -4.58
N GLU A 74 15.33 -8.64 -5.00
CA GLU A 74 15.60 -9.81 -4.16
C GLU A 74 16.44 -9.43 -2.93
N MET A 75 17.44 -8.55 -3.07
CA MET A 75 18.20 -8.02 -1.93
C MET A 75 17.26 -7.33 -0.93
N ILE A 76 16.37 -6.46 -1.43
CA ILE A 76 15.39 -5.74 -0.60
C ILE A 76 14.44 -6.70 0.12
N GLU A 77 13.98 -7.77 -0.54
CA GLU A 77 13.14 -8.82 0.04
C GLU A 77 13.87 -9.58 1.15
N ARG A 78 15.12 -9.98 0.92
CA ARG A 78 15.99 -10.64 1.91
C ARG A 78 16.33 -9.74 3.10
N GLY A 79 16.03 -8.45 3.02
CA GLY A 79 16.35 -7.45 4.04
C GLY A 79 17.80 -6.97 3.97
N GLU A 80 18.50 -7.26 2.88
CA GLU A 80 19.82 -6.72 2.59
C GLU A 80 19.69 -5.25 2.13
N THR A 81 20.70 -4.43 2.42
CA THR A 81 20.77 -3.05 1.93
C THR A 81 21.43 -3.05 0.56
N PRO A 82 20.72 -2.63 -0.51
CA PRO A 82 21.32 -2.50 -1.83
C PRO A 82 22.54 -1.57 -1.80
N THR A 83 23.58 -1.91 -2.56
CA THR A 83 24.82 -1.12 -2.62
C THR A 83 24.81 -0.15 -3.79
N ASP A 84 24.11 -0.48 -4.88
CA ASP A 84 24.00 0.40 -6.03
C ASP A 84 22.79 1.33 -5.92
N MET A 85 23.07 2.63 -5.86
CA MET A 85 22.06 3.68 -5.80
C MET A 85 21.30 3.80 -7.12
N MET A 86 21.96 3.60 -8.25
CA MET A 86 21.36 3.77 -9.58
C MET A 86 20.33 2.68 -9.87
N ALA A 87 20.63 1.42 -9.51
CA ALA A 87 19.67 0.33 -9.57
C ALA A 87 18.43 0.56 -8.69
N VAL A 88 18.61 1.02 -7.44
CA VAL A 88 17.48 1.33 -6.54
C VAL A 88 16.63 2.47 -7.09
N GLU A 89 17.26 3.52 -7.62
CA GLU A 89 16.54 4.64 -8.23
C GLU A 89 15.72 4.23 -9.45
N THR A 90 16.32 3.41 -10.32
CA THR A 90 15.65 2.90 -11.51
C THR A 90 14.45 2.04 -11.14
N VAL A 91 14.62 1.12 -10.17
CA VAL A 91 13.51 0.30 -9.66
C VAL A 91 12.42 1.16 -9.03
N LEU A 92 12.79 2.17 -8.25
CA LEU A 92 11.82 3.08 -7.64
C LEU A 92 11.05 3.88 -8.70
N GLN A 93 11.71 4.34 -9.77
CA GLN A 93 11.03 5.00 -10.87
C GLN A 93 10.02 4.09 -11.56
N GLU A 94 10.31 2.80 -11.72
CA GLU A 94 9.34 1.85 -12.29
C GLU A 94 8.08 1.72 -11.41
N PHE A 95 8.25 1.69 -10.09
CA PHE A 95 7.10 1.68 -9.18
C PHE A 95 6.30 3.00 -9.21
N ARG A 96 6.98 4.15 -9.30
CA ARG A 96 6.31 5.46 -9.40
C ARG A 96 5.54 5.61 -10.71
N ASN A 97 6.05 5.03 -11.79
CA ASN A 97 5.40 5.01 -13.09
C ASN A 97 4.42 3.83 -13.25
N TRP A 98 4.19 3.05 -12.19
CA TRP A 98 3.35 1.88 -12.27
C TRP A 98 1.90 2.29 -12.55
N PRO A 99 1.27 1.76 -13.61
CA PRO A 99 0.01 2.30 -14.11
C PRO A 99 -1.10 2.11 -13.10
N GLY A 100 -1.68 3.19 -12.57
CA GLY A 100 -2.80 3.17 -11.62
C GLY A 100 -2.42 2.68 -10.22
N LEU A 101 -1.18 2.94 -9.81
CA LEU A 101 -0.64 2.70 -8.48
C LEU A 101 -0.14 4.03 -7.90
N ASP A 102 -1.06 4.96 -7.65
CA ASP A 102 -0.68 6.23 -7.03
C ASP A 102 -0.52 6.02 -5.52
N SER A 103 0.52 6.58 -4.92
CA SER A 103 0.73 6.55 -3.46
C SER A 103 -0.38 7.32 -2.70
N SER A 104 -1.07 8.22 -3.39
CA SER A 104 -2.30 8.90 -2.96
C SER A 104 -3.56 8.04 -3.08
N ASP A 105 -3.47 6.79 -3.54
CA ASP A 105 -4.62 5.88 -3.54
C ASP A 105 -4.92 5.35 -2.14
N ARG A 106 -4.75 6.15 -1.09
CA ARG A 106 -5.41 5.87 0.18
C ARG A 106 -6.92 5.81 -0.10
N PRO A 107 -7.65 4.79 0.38
CA PRO A 107 -9.10 4.79 0.25
C PRO A 107 -9.62 6.11 0.83
N GLY A 108 -10.16 6.98 -0.03
CA GLY A 108 -10.58 8.35 0.31
C GLY A 108 -10.12 9.44 -0.67
N GLU A 109 -8.87 9.43 -1.14
CA GLU A 109 -8.28 10.61 -1.81
C GLU A 109 -8.74 10.77 -3.28
N ARG A 110 -9.04 9.66 -3.98
CA ARG A 110 -9.61 9.69 -5.34
C ARG A 110 -10.99 10.36 -5.41
N VAL A 111 -11.71 10.46 -4.30
CA VAL A 111 -13.04 11.10 -4.23
C VAL A 111 -12.93 12.62 -4.32
N ASP A 112 -11.79 13.17 -3.87
CA ASP A 112 -11.54 14.61 -3.79
C ASP A 112 -10.89 15.18 -5.07
N ALA A 113 -10.24 14.33 -5.88
CA ALA A 113 -9.65 14.71 -7.18
C ALA A 113 -10.70 15.09 -8.25
N GLY A 114 -11.98 14.81 -8.01
CA GLY A 114 -13.08 15.12 -8.92
C GLY A 114 -13.24 14.10 -10.07
N PRO A 115 -14.39 14.12 -10.77
CA PRO A 115 -14.66 13.16 -11.84
C PRO A 115 -13.73 13.39 -13.04
N SER A 116 -13.32 12.31 -13.69
CA SER A 116 -12.56 12.39 -14.94
C SER A 116 -13.41 13.04 -16.06
N ARG A 117 -12.77 13.58 -17.10
CA ARG A 117 -13.46 14.25 -18.21
C ARG A 117 -14.50 13.36 -18.92
N TYR A 118 -14.22 12.06 -19.02
CA TYR A 118 -15.15 11.08 -19.60
C TYR A 118 -16.33 10.80 -18.66
N GLU A 119 -16.07 10.73 -17.36
CA GLU A 119 -17.08 10.53 -16.33
C GLU A 119 -18.03 11.74 -16.23
N GLU A 120 -17.53 12.96 -16.40
CA GLU A 120 -18.33 14.18 -16.44
C GLU A 120 -19.29 14.19 -17.64
N ILE A 121 -18.84 13.73 -18.82
CA ILE A 121 -19.68 13.61 -20.01
C ILE A 121 -20.78 12.56 -19.80
N ALA A 122 -20.44 11.40 -19.23
CA ALA A 122 -21.40 10.34 -18.94
C ALA A 122 -22.44 10.76 -17.88
N MET A 123 -22.00 11.43 -16.81
CA MET A 123 -22.89 11.98 -15.78
C MET A 123 -23.84 13.03 -16.35
N LYS A 124 -23.33 13.93 -17.20
CA LYS A 124 -24.15 14.94 -17.87
C LYS A 124 -25.18 14.32 -18.83
N ALA A 125 -24.80 13.28 -19.56
CA ALA A 125 -25.73 12.54 -20.43
C ALA A 125 -26.81 11.79 -19.62
N ALA A 126 -26.47 11.32 -18.42
CA ALA A 126 -27.39 10.65 -17.50
C ALA A 126 -28.18 11.62 -16.59
N GLY A 127 -27.95 12.94 -16.70
CA GLY A 127 -28.60 13.94 -15.83
C GLY A 127 -28.16 13.88 -14.36
N ILE A 128 -27.04 13.22 -14.06
CA ILE A 128 -26.51 13.05 -12.70
C ILE A 128 -25.66 14.27 -12.35
N ASN A 129 -26.08 15.01 -11.32
CA ASN A 129 -25.35 16.18 -10.83
C ASN A 129 -24.13 15.76 -9.97
N LYS A 130 -23.17 16.68 -9.78
CA LYS A 130 -21.93 16.46 -8.99
C LYS A 130 -22.19 16.01 -7.53
N THR A 131 -23.37 16.31 -6.99
CA THR A 131 -23.85 15.90 -5.66
C THR A 131 -24.53 14.53 -5.64
N GLN A 132 -24.96 14.02 -6.80
CA GLN A 132 -25.62 12.71 -6.97
C GLN A 132 -24.69 11.66 -7.56
N ASN A 133 -23.39 11.95 -7.65
CA ASN A 133 -22.41 10.99 -8.15
C ASN A 133 -22.41 9.75 -7.23
N PRO A 134 -22.83 8.56 -7.72
CA PRO A 134 -22.98 7.36 -6.90
C PRO A 134 -21.66 6.92 -6.26
N ARG A 135 -20.50 7.20 -6.88
CA ARG A 135 -19.19 6.90 -6.27
C ARG A 135 -18.89 7.78 -5.06
N ARG A 136 -19.34 9.04 -5.06
CA ARG A 136 -19.15 9.96 -3.93
C ARG A 136 -20.12 9.66 -2.79
N ILE A 137 -21.31 9.16 -3.12
CA ILE A 137 -22.29 8.70 -2.14
C ILE A 137 -21.74 7.44 -1.46
N ALA A 138 -21.33 6.43 -2.24
CA ALA A 138 -20.74 5.20 -1.70
C ALA A 138 -19.49 5.46 -0.82
N ALA A 139 -18.56 6.31 -1.28
CA ALA A 139 -17.37 6.62 -0.49
C ALA A 139 -17.67 7.43 0.79
N LYS A 140 -18.78 8.19 0.81
CA LYS A 140 -19.24 8.90 2.00
C LYS A 140 -19.94 7.94 2.97
N GLU A 141 -20.73 7.00 2.45
CA GLU A 141 -21.35 5.93 3.23
C GLU A 141 -20.29 5.02 3.87
N GLU A 142 -19.26 4.61 3.13
CA GLU A 142 -18.11 3.84 3.66
C GLU A 142 -17.37 4.59 4.78
N GLN A 143 -17.15 5.91 4.63
CA GLN A 143 -16.55 6.73 5.69
C GLN A 143 -17.45 6.92 6.91
N GLU A 144 -18.76 6.98 6.72
CA GLU A 144 -19.73 7.07 7.82
C GLU A 144 -19.83 5.73 8.58
N GLU A 145 -19.84 4.60 7.87
CA GLU A 145 -19.80 3.25 8.46
C GLU A 145 -18.49 3.00 9.24
N GLU A 146 -17.34 3.45 8.74
CA GLU A 146 -16.05 3.34 9.44
C GLU A 146 -16.02 4.18 10.73
N ARG A 147 -16.65 5.37 10.71
CA ARG A 147 -16.79 6.25 11.88
C ARG A 147 -17.76 5.70 12.92
N GLU A 148 -18.84 5.04 12.50
CA GLU A 148 -19.80 4.41 13.41
C GLU A 148 -19.30 3.06 13.97
N GLY A 149 -18.46 2.34 13.22
CA GLY A 149 -18.01 0.98 13.51
C GLY A 149 -16.99 0.80 14.64
N THR A 150 -16.34 1.87 15.12
CA THR A 150 -15.14 1.68 15.95
C THR A 150 -15.43 1.46 17.44
N ILE A 151 -16.56 1.95 17.99
CA ILE A 151 -16.84 1.86 19.45
C ILE A 151 -18.23 1.29 19.77
N PHE A 152 -19.27 1.64 19.02
CA PHE A 152 -20.63 1.19 19.31
C PHE A 152 -21.03 -0.11 18.59
N GLY A 153 -20.36 -0.46 17.49
CA GLY A 153 -20.64 -1.67 16.71
C GLY A 153 -20.45 -2.98 17.49
N PHE A 154 -19.59 -2.99 18.49
CA PHE A 154 -19.31 -4.18 19.32
C PHE A 154 -20.08 -4.22 20.65
N LEU A 155 -20.90 -3.20 20.95
CA LEU A 155 -21.68 -3.14 22.19
C LEU A 155 -22.56 -4.38 22.43
N PRO A 156 -23.27 -4.94 21.42
CA PRO A 156 -24.06 -6.15 21.61
C PRO A 156 -23.20 -7.38 21.95
N LEU A 157 -22.02 -7.52 21.33
CA LEU A 157 -21.09 -8.62 21.58
C LEU A 157 -20.51 -8.55 23.01
N TYR A 158 -20.16 -7.35 23.48
CA TYR A 158 -19.66 -7.17 24.84
C TYR A 158 -20.72 -7.48 25.90
N LEU A 159 -21.99 -7.11 25.69
CA LEU A 159 -23.07 -7.46 26.62
C LEU A 159 -23.30 -8.98 26.71
N LEU A 160 -23.27 -9.66 25.56
CA LEU A 160 -23.48 -11.11 25.51
C LEU A 160 -22.33 -11.89 26.16
N ASN A 161 -21.09 -11.42 25.97
CA ASN A 161 -19.90 -12.02 26.57
C ASN A 161 -19.77 -11.68 28.08
N ALA A 162 -20.18 -10.48 28.49
CA ALA A 162 -20.09 -10.06 29.90
C ALA A 162 -21.14 -10.72 30.81
N PHE A 163 -22.27 -11.18 30.27
CA PHE A 163 -23.36 -11.81 31.03
C PHE A 163 -22.90 -12.95 31.98
N PRO A 164 -22.13 -13.97 31.52
CA PRO A 164 -21.63 -15.01 32.42
C PRO A 164 -20.69 -14.48 33.51
N ILE A 165 -19.90 -13.43 33.24
CA ILE A 165 -18.99 -12.82 34.22
C ILE A 165 -19.77 -12.13 35.34
N PHE A 166 -20.88 -11.46 35.02
CA PHE A 166 -21.73 -10.85 36.04
C PHE A 166 -22.40 -11.89 36.94
N ILE A 167 -22.81 -13.03 36.39
CA ILE A 167 -23.41 -14.12 37.16
C ILE A 167 -22.39 -14.70 38.16
N THR A 168 -21.14 -14.91 37.75
CA THR A 168 -20.11 -15.45 38.64
C THR A 168 -19.78 -14.49 39.78
N ILE A 169 -19.64 -13.18 39.49
CA ILE A 169 -19.41 -12.15 40.50
C ILE A 169 -20.59 -12.08 41.48
N ALA A 170 -21.83 -12.12 40.98
CA ALA A 170 -23.02 -12.09 41.83
C ALA A 170 -23.11 -13.31 42.75
N ALA A 171 -22.84 -14.51 42.23
CA ALA A 171 -22.82 -15.74 43.02
C ALA A 171 -21.74 -15.71 44.12
N LEU A 172 -20.54 -15.24 43.78
CA LEU A 172 -19.45 -15.06 44.75
C LEU A 172 -19.82 -14.03 45.83
N GLY A 173 -20.46 -12.92 45.43
CA GLY A 173 -20.94 -11.91 46.37
C GLY A 173 -21.95 -12.46 47.37
N ILE A 174 -22.92 -13.25 46.90
CA ILE A 174 -23.92 -13.88 47.77
C ILE A 174 -23.25 -14.88 48.73
N MET A 175 -22.34 -15.73 48.24
CA MET A 175 -21.60 -16.65 49.10
C MET A 175 -20.75 -15.93 50.15
N PHE A 176 -20.10 -14.83 49.76
CA PHE A 176 -19.27 -14.04 50.65
C PHE A 176 -20.09 -13.37 51.76
N VAL A 177 -21.24 -12.75 51.42
CA VAL A 177 -22.13 -12.14 52.42
C VAL A 177 -22.68 -13.20 53.38
N ASN A 178 -23.09 -14.36 52.87
CA ASN A 178 -23.57 -15.47 53.69
C ASN A 178 -22.45 -16.10 54.56
N SER A 179 -21.18 -15.88 54.23
CA SER A 179 -20.05 -16.31 55.05
C SER A 179 -19.67 -15.30 56.15
N LEU A 180 -20.16 -14.05 56.06
CA LEU A 180 -19.92 -12.99 57.05
C LEU A 180 -21.05 -12.88 58.09
N GLN A 181 -22.22 -13.46 57.81
CA GLN A 181 -23.29 -13.69 58.80
C GLN A 181 -22.98 -14.92 59.65
#